data_AF-A0A370AW46-F1
#
_entry.id   AF-A0A370AW46-F1
#
_cell.length_a   1.000
_cell.length_b   1.000
_cell.length_c   1.000
_cell.angle_alpha   90.00
_cell.angle_beta   90.00
_cell.angle_gamma   90.00
#
_symmetry.space_group_name_H-M   'P 1'
#
loop_
_entity.id
_entity.type
_entity.pdbx_description
1 polymer ?
#
loop_
_entity_poly.entity_id
_entity_poly.type
_entity_poly.pdbx_seq_one_letter_code
_entity_poly.pdbx_strand_id
1 'polypeptide(L)'
;MPEYSKKIKSELVKLKKKAFLTAQKSELEILSKEFDKWKKKRISADALELAIDNHKGFKKEILENQYQEDGDPGIPVADALIRGYLKREDLSRDAYYSIEILIDLSNI
;
A
#
# COMPACT_ATOMS: atom_id res chain seq x y z
N MET A 1 3.88 19.76 -10.44
CA MET A 1 3.96 18.29 -10.43
C MET A 1 4.45 17.82 -11.79
N PRO A 2 5.26 16.76 -11.88
CA PRO A 2 5.75 16.26 -13.16
C PRO A 2 4.55 15.83 -14.02
N GLU A 3 4.43 16.40 -15.22
CA GLU A 3 3.40 15.98 -16.17
C GLU A 3 3.76 14.59 -16.71
N TYR A 4 3.08 13.56 -16.20
CA TYR A 4 3.20 12.23 -16.76
C TYR A 4 2.65 12.19 -18.18
N SER A 5 3.34 11.49 -19.08
CA SER A 5 2.73 11.12 -20.35
C SER A 5 1.48 10.26 -20.09
N LYS A 6 0.49 10.30 -20.99
CA LYS A 6 -0.75 9.51 -20.86
C LYS A 6 -0.48 8.01 -20.62
N LYS A 7 0.56 7.47 -21.27
CA LYS A 7 0.98 6.07 -21.13
C LYS A 7 1.48 5.78 -19.71
N ILE A 8 2.37 6.63 -19.18
CA ILE A 8 2.92 6.47 -17.83
C ILE A 8 1.84 6.67 -16.77
N LYS A 9 0.99 7.69 -16.92
CA LYS A 9 -0.15 7.90 -16.01
C LYS A 9 -1.05 6.66 -15.94
N SER A 10 -1.38 6.05 -17.09
CA SER A 10 -2.19 4.84 -17.14
C SER A 10 -1.52 3.65 -16.45
N GLU A 11 -0.21 3.47 -16.66
CA GLU A 11 0.58 2.44 -15.98
C GLU A 11 0.59 2.64 -14.46
N LEU A 12 0.89 3.84 -13.98
CA LEU A 12 0.91 4.17 -12.57
C LEU A 12 -0.46 3.98 -11.91
N VAL A 13 -1.56 4.34 -12.59
CA VAL A 13 -2.93 4.08 -12.08
C VAL A 13 -3.21 2.58 -11.93
N LYS A 14 -2.75 1.75 -12.88
CA LYS A 14 -2.89 0.29 -12.75
C LYS A 14 -2.08 -0.26 -11.59
N LEU A 15 -0.84 0.21 -11.45
CA LEU A 15 0.06 -0.19 -10.37
C LEU A 15 -0.45 0.25 -9.01
N LYS A 16 -0.99 1.46 -8.90
CA LYS A 16 -1.70 1.97 -7.74
C LYS A 16 -2.82 1.01 -7.32
N LYS A 17 -3.68 0.59 -8.24
CA LYS A 17 -4.75 -0.38 -7.94
C LYS A 17 -4.18 -1.74 -7.48
N LYS A 18 -3.13 -2.23 -8.13
CA LYS A 18 -2.44 -3.48 -7.74
C LYS A 18 -1.84 -3.38 -6.33
N ALA A 19 -1.11 -2.31 -6.05
CA ALA A 19 -0.48 -2.03 -4.76
C ALA A 19 -1.51 -1.99 -3.63
N PHE A 20 -2.65 -1.31 -3.86
CA PHE A 20 -3.75 -1.26 -2.89
C PHE A 20 -4.25 -2.66 -2.51
N LEU A 21 -4.51 -3.51 -3.52
CA LEU A 21 -4.99 -4.87 -3.28
C LEU A 21 -3.95 -5.73 -2.54
N THR A 22 -2.67 -5.60 -2.90
CA THR A 22 -1.58 -6.29 -2.19
C THR A 22 -1.46 -5.84 -0.74
N ALA A 23 -1.51 -4.53 -0.49
CA ALA A 23 -1.46 -3.97 0.85
C ALA A 23 -2.65 -4.46 1.70
N GLN A 24 -3.87 -4.41 1.15
CA GLN A 24 -5.06 -4.93 1.83
C GLN A 24 -4.93 -6.42 2.14
N LYS A 25 -4.43 -7.22 1.19
CA LYS A 25 -4.23 -8.66 1.41
C LYS A 25 -3.21 -8.93 2.51
N SER A 26 -2.05 -8.27 2.48
CA SER A 26 -1.00 -8.41 3.49
C SER A 26 -1.52 -8.13 4.90
N GLU A 27 -2.36 -7.10 5.02
CA GLU A 27 -2.90 -6.64 6.30
C GLU A 27 -3.97 -7.59 6.84
N LEU A 28 -4.81 -8.13 5.95
CA LEU A 28 -5.72 -9.22 6.32
C LEU A 28 -4.98 -10.50 6.72
N GLU A 29 -3.85 -10.81 6.08
CA GLU A 29 -2.99 -11.94 6.48
C GLU A 29 -2.36 -11.72 7.86
N ILE A 30 -1.97 -10.49 8.21
CA ILE A 30 -1.50 -10.14 9.56
C ILE A 30 -2.62 -10.37 10.57
N LEU A 31 -3.81 -9.83 10.32
CA LEU A 31 -4.96 -10.02 11.22
C LEU A 31 -5.32 -11.50 11.37
N SER A 32 -5.31 -12.26 10.28
CA SER A 32 -5.56 -13.71 10.29
C SER A 32 -4.56 -14.45 11.19
N LYS A 33 -3.29 -14.03 11.21
CA LYS A 33 -2.28 -14.62 12.10
C LYS A 33 -2.57 -14.29 13.57
N GLU A 34 -3.09 -13.12 13.89
CA GLU A 34 -3.52 -12.78 15.26
C GLU A 34 -4.71 -13.64 15.71
N PHE A 35 -5.69 -13.85 14.83
CA PHE A 35 -6.79 -14.80 15.09
C PHE A 35 -6.26 -16.23 15.34
N ASP A 36 -5.28 -16.70 14.55
CA ASP A 36 -4.67 -18.01 14.75
C ASP A 36 -3.93 -18.13 16.09
N LYS A 37 -3.23 -17.07 16.51
CA LYS A 37 -2.59 -17.02 17.83
C LYS A 37 -3.63 -17.09 18.95
N TRP A 38 -4.74 -16.37 18.83
CA TRP A 38 -5.83 -16.41 19.79
C TRP A 38 -6.47 -17.80 19.88
N LYS A 39 -6.77 -18.42 18.73
CA LYS A 39 -7.29 -19.80 18.66
C LYS A 39 -6.36 -20.81 19.34
N LYS A 40 -5.05 -20.59 19.26
CA LYS A 40 -4.01 -21.38 19.93
C LYS A 40 -3.77 -20.97 21.39
N LYS A 41 -4.60 -20.08 21.96
CA LYS A 41 -4.50 -19.52 23.31
C LYS A 41 -3.15 -18.84 23.61
N ARG A 42 -2.48 -18.32 22.57
CA ARG A 42 -1.19 -17.60 22.70
C ARG A 42 -1.36 -16.11 23.01
N ILE A 43 -2.54 -15.57 22.76
CA ILE A 43 -2.95 -14.21 23.11
C ILE A 43 -4.34 -14.26 23.73
N SER A 44 -4.70 -13.25 24.54
CA SER A 44 -6.03 -13.10 25.13
C SER A 44 -7.05 -12.58 24.10
N ALA A 45 -8.33 -12.62 24.46
CA ALA A 45 -9.39 -11.98 23.67
C ALA A 45 -9.16 -10.45 23.58
N ASP A 46 -8.80 -9.80 24.69
CA ASP A 46 -8.53 -8.35 24.72
C ASP A 46 -7.35 -7.96 23.80
N ALA A 47 -6.31 -8.79 23.74
CA ALA A 47 -5.17 -8.55 22.84
C ALA A 47 -5.58 -8.71 21.36
N LEU A 48 -6.47 -9.66 21.06
CA LEU A 48 -7.05 -9.79 19.72
C LEU A 48 -7.96 -8.61 19.38
N GLU A 49 -8.78 -8.14 20.32
CA GLU A 49 -9.64 -6.97 20.14
C GLU A 49 -8.80 -5.72 19.83
N LEU A 50 -7.70 -5.50 20.56
CA LEU A 50 -6.76 -4.41 20.26
C LEU A 50 -6.12 -4.56 18.87
N ALA A 51 -5.77 -5.77 18.44
CA ALA A 51 -5.25 -6.01 17.09
C ALA A 51 -6.31 -5.68 16.02
N ILE A 52 -7.56 -6.08 16.25
CA ILE A 52 -8.69 -5.73 15.37
C ILE A 52 -8.89 -4.21 15.34
N ASP A 53 -8.81 -3.53 16.48
CA ASP A 53 -8.99 -2.08 16.59
C ASP A 53 -7.84 -1.29 15.93
N ASN A 54 -6.60 -1.79 16.04
CA ASN A 54 -5.47 -1.26 15.27
C ASN A 54 -5.70 -1.47 13.77
N HIS A 55 -6.29 -2.59 13.37
CA HIS A 55 -6.79 -2.79 12.01
C HIS A 55 -8.06 -1.98 11.69
N LYS A 56 -8.83 -1.47 12.65
CA LYS A 56 -9.86 -0.44 12.36
C LYS A 56 -9.21 0.89 11.97
N GLY A 57 -7.90 1.08 12.21
CA GLY A 57 -7.05 2.11 11.60
C GLY A 57 -6.90 1.99 10.08
N PHE A 58 -7.28 0.85 9.49
CA PHE A 58 -7.55 0.67 8.06
C PHE A 58 -8.85 1.36 7.61
N LYS A 59 -9.39 2.27 8.43
CA LYS A 59 -10.41 3.26 8.05
C LYS A 59 -9.94 3.90 6.75
N LYS A 60 -10.56 3.40 5.69
CA LYS A 60 -10.83 4.04 4.41
C LYS A 60 -10.07 5.33 4.19
N GLU A 61 -10.33 6.41 4.91
CA GLU A 61 -9.65 7.70 4.71
C GLU A 61 -8.15 7.67 4.40
N ILE A 62 -7.24 7.05 5.16
CA ILE A 62 -5.80 7.22 4.85
C ILE A 62 -5.40 6.49 3.56
N LEU A 63 -5.78 5.21 3.44
CA LEU A 63 -5.48 4.41 2.25
C LEU A 63 -6.38 4.81 1.07
N GLU A 64 -7.67 4.99 1.26
CA GLU A 64 -8.61 5.45 0.24
C GLU A 64 -8.25 6.87 -0.23
N ASN A 65 -7.80 7.81 0.61
CA ASN A 65 -7.33 9.13 0.16
C ASN A 65 -5.98 9.05 -0.58
N GLN A 66 -5.03 8.23 -0.14
CA GLN A 66 -3.78 8.00 -0.89
C GLN A 66 -4.05 7.30 -2.24
N TYR A 67 -5.10 6.48 -2.30
CA TYR A 67 -5.47 5.71 -3.48
C TYR A 67 -6.71 6.26 -4.23
N GLN A 68 -7.17 7.48 -3.90
CA GLN A 68 -8.34 8.14 -4.53
C GLN A 68 -8.10 8.38 -6.03
N GLU A 69 -9.13 8.24 -6.87
CA GLU A 69 -8.98 8.27 -8.33
C GLU A 69 -8.37 9.57 -8.89
N ASP A 70 -8.58 10.70 -8.20
CA ASP A 70 -8.13 12.02 -8.66
C ASP A 70 -6.74 12.43 -8.15
N GLY A 71 -6.16 11.69 -7.20
CA GLY A 71 -4.82 11.96 -6.66
C GLY A 71 -3.69 11.51 -7.59
N ASP A 72 -2.51 12.13 -7.44
CA ASP A 72 -1.30 11.74 -8.19
C ASP A 72 -1.00 10.24 -7.98
N PRO A 73 -1.01 9.42 -9.05
CA PRO A 73 -0.80 7.99 -8.92
C PRO A 73 0.65 7.61 -8.61
N GLY A 74 1.61 8.53 -8.77
CA GLY A 74 3.03 8.28 -8.49
C GLY A 74 3.32 8.13 -7.01
N ILE A 75 2.66 8.91 -6.14
CA ILE A 75 2.84 8.85 -4.67
C ILE A 75 2.52 7.45 -4.11
N PRO A 76 1.32 6.86 -4.32
CA PRO A 76 1.02 5.54 -3.79
C PRO A 76 1.87 4.43 -4.42
N VAL A 77 2.32 4.59 -5.67
CA VAL A 77 3.21 3.61 -6.31
C VAL A 77 4.62 3.68 -5.71
N ALA A 78 5.13 4.87 -5.39
CA ALA A 78 6.40 5.05 -4.71
C ALA A 78 6.38 4.47 -3.29
N ASP A 79 5.35 4.78 -2.49
CA ASP A 79 5.17 4.19 -1.16
C ASP A 79 5.06 2.65 -1.23
N ALA A 80 4.32 2.12 -2.21
CA ALA A 80 4.19 0.69 -2.41
C ALA A 80 5.51 -0.01 -2.77
N LEU A 81 6.42 0.67 -3.48
CA LEU A 81 7.77 0.15 -3.73
C LEU A 81 8.60 0.10 -2.44
N ILE A 82 8.55 1.16 -1.63
CA ILE A 82 9.30 1.24 -0.35
C ILE A 82 8.81 0.16 0.62
N ARG A 83 7.49 -0.04 0.71
CA ARG A 83 6.87 -1.07 1.55
C ARG A 83 7.03 -2.49 1.01
N GLY A 84 7.55 -2.66 -0.21
CA GLY A 84 7.73 -3.96 -0.85
C GLY A 84 6.44 -4.60 -1.39
N TYR A 85 5.36 -3.83 -1.52
CA TYR A 85 4.11 -4.29 -2.16
C TYR A 85 4.19 -4.33 -3.68
N LEU A 86 5.10 -3.55 -4.26
CA LEU A 86 5.53 -3.65 -5.64
C LEU A 86 7.03 -3.90 -5.68
N LYS A 87 7.49 -4.54 -6.75
CA LYS A 87 8.91 -4.69 -7.03
C LYS A 87 9.32 -3.78 -8.18
N ARG A 88 10.62 -3.48 -8.28
CA ARG A 88 11.16 -2.64 -9.35
C ARG A 88 10.80 -3.18 -10.74
N GLU A 89 10.74 -4.49 -10.89
CA GLU A 89 10.44 -5.19 -12.14
C GLU A 89 8.96 -5.09 -12.53
N ASP A 90 8.07 -4.72 -11.60
CA ASP A 90 6.66 -4.45 -11.91
C ASP A 90 6.47 -3.13 -12.69
N LEU A 91 7.50 -2.27 -12.74
CA LEU A 91 7.47 -0.97 -13.38
C LEU A 91 8.30 -0.95 -14.66
N SER A 92 7.76 -0.31 -15.70
CA SER A 92 8.58 0.10 -16.83
C SER A 92 9.69 1.06 -16.37
N ARG A 93 10.77 1.11 -17.15
CA ARG A 93 11.91 1.98 -16.84
C ARG A 93 11.48 3.45 -16.73
N ASP A 94 10.63 3.89 -17.65
CA ASP A 94 10.13 5.25 -17.70
C ASP A 94 9.19 5.57 -16.53
N ALA A 95 8.33 4.61 -16.13
CA ALA A 95 7.45 4.80 -14.98
C ALA A 95 8.24 4.91 -13.67
N TYR A 96 9.28 4.10 -13.50
CA TYR A 96 10.17 4.20 -12.35
C TYR A 96 10.88 5.56 -12.29
N TYR A 97 11.50 6.00 -13.38
CA TYR A 97 12.16 7.31 -13.41
C TYR A 97 11.19 8.45 -13.11
N SER A 98 9.94 8.35 -13.53
CA SER A 98 8.94 9.39 -13.28
C SER A 98 8.55 9.54 -11.80
N ILE A 99 8.85 8.54 -10.96
CA ILE A 99 8.54 8.54 -9.53
C ILE A 99 9.77 8.40 -8.63
N GLU A 100 10.97 8.31 -9.19
CA GLU A 100 12.23 8.10 -8.46
C GLU A 100 12.44 9.16 -7.38
N ILE A 101 12.21 10.43 -7.71
CA ILE A 101 12.28 11.54 -6.74
C ILE A 101 11.29 11.36 -5.59
N LEU A 102 10.11 10.80 -5.85
CA LEU A 102 9.11 10.55 -4.81
C LEU A 102 9.55 9.41 -3.87
N ILE A 103 10.26 8.41 -4.41
CA ILE A 103 10.85 7.32 -3.63
C ILE A 103 11.94 7.88 -2.71
N ASP A 104 12.83 8.70 -3.25
CA ASP A 104 13.94 9.30 -2.48
C ASP A 104 13.43 10.22 -1.36
N LEU A 105 12.42 11.05 -1.64
CA LEU A 105 11.82 11.95 -0.65
C LEU A 105 11.09 11.21 0.47
N SER A 106 10.60 10.00 0.22
CA SER A 106 9.86 9.20 1.21
C SER A 106 10.77 8.32 2.07
N ASN A 107 12.08 8.25 1.76
CA ASN A 107 13.10 7.49 2.50
C ASN A 107 13.92 8.36 3.49
N ILE A 108 13.63 9.66 3.59
CA ILE A 108 14.23 10.61 4.54
C ILE A 108 13.28 10.78 5.73
#